data_AF-A0A850QSN1-F1
#
_entry.id   AF-A0A850QSN1-F1
#
_cell.length_a   1.000
_cell.length_b   1.000
_cell.length_c   1.000
_cell.angle_alpha   90.00
_cell.angle_beta   90.00
_cell.angle_gamma   90.00
#
_symmetry.space_group_name_H-M   'P 1'
#
loop_
_entity.id
_entity.type
_entity.pdbx_description
1 polymer ?
#
loop_
_entity_poly.entity_id
_entity_poly.type
_entity_poly.pdbx_seq_one_letter_code
_entity_poly.pdbx_strand_id
1 'polypeptide(L)'
;MQHKMLKLSTLAVLIAGVTQAQAAVYKVVEVPDNSDLTSLDYFSDANMQLPVNYIQSPEFSASAISQSSTDSCFTSDCGDASDSIVVGQGRWGFDGLSLKDTVPFLSDNYQHINDREELERYCRDNLGFNTCDTWAKERYYGKNYNNDGTHDFTGIGGLQRQQAIWNRGYFANTLSMVDGNRVDTFANDGSKYGDSSIFNDQTIINTSTHVTADAVTNGIINENGQQIVYGITSSAVFDNDGHKIRAFNKRGFVNIGDSTKLALNPVTSKAELVNRMGQTQANGAVVYNGKLLVVGSAAYAPSFYYFKDSKGPNTSLSNKNLAFDSDKLPSTSDGGGINIGVSFNDDNFKRCFITNEPQGLSSQPTAKQVYDSFECQFSTFANEAAFWSVDLNTSAVTAGTILTPDLYVLDDSDRDRSYQASARAISIVNEKPVAVGFSTFDVNNDYYANSASIFKGTDNNGSLTWSREFIPGLAIKQGDDRKYSYTTATDINDNGVVIGVGKNYTVEDRSYPESMFVYKLGDSKPT
;
A
#
# COMPACT_ATOMS: atom_id res chain seq x y z
N MET A 1 3.94 39.41 17.83
CA MET A 1 3.17 39.66 16.59
C MET A 1 3.05 38.33 15.87
N GLN A 2 1.83 37.75 15.89
CA GLN A 2 1.52 36.46 15.25
C GLN A 2 1.62 36.60 13.73
N HIS A 3 2.56 35.87 13.11
CA HIS A 3 2.53 35.65 11.68
C HIS A 3 1.49 34.56 11.39
N LYS A 4 0.39 34.98 10.75
CA LYS A 4 -0.67 34.10 10.27
C LYS A 4 -0.10 33.14 9.23
N MET A 5 -0.33 31.85 9.45
CA MET A 5 0.06 30.77 8.55
C MET A 5 -0.68 30.92 7.23
N LEU A 6 0.07 30.94 6.13
CA LEU A 6 -0.42 30.68 4.79
C LEU A 6 -0.05 29.22 4.49
N LYS A 7 -1.01 28.29 4.55
CA LYS A 7 -0.87 26.93 4.03
C LYS A 7 -2.04 26.68 3.09
N LEU A 8 -1.84 27.07 1.84
CA LEU A 8 -2.79 26.86 0.75
C LEU A 8 -2.72 25.41 0.27
N SER A 9 -3.89 24.79 0.26
CA SER A 9 -4.28 23.56 -0.41
C SER A 9 -4.07 23.66 -1.92
N THR A 10 -2.86 23.38 -2.39
CA THR A 10 -2.48 23.42 -3.82
C THR A 10 -3.25 22.42 -4.70
N LEU A 11 -3.90 21.42 -4.11
CA LEU A 11 -4.74 20.46 -4.85
C LEU A 11 -6.12 21.04 -5.25
N ALA A 12 -6.63 22.05 -4.53
CA ALA A 12 -7.92 22.67 -4.83
C ALA A 12 -7.87 23.66 -6.01
N VAL A 13 -6.68 24.15 -6.39
CA VAL A 13 -6.53 25.18 -7.43
C VAL A 13 -6.39 24.57 -8.84
N LEU A 14 -5.90 23.33 -8.96
CA LEU A 14 -5.70 22.69 -10.28
C LEU A 14 -7.01 22.22 -10.94
N ILE A 15 -8.08 22.02 -10.16
CA ILE A 15 -9.41 21.66 -10.71
C ILE A 15 -10.13 22.89 -11.30
N ALA A 16 -9.72 24.11 -10.96
CA ALA A 16 -10.36 25.35 -11.43
C ALA A 16 -9.91 25.79 -12.85
N GLY A 17 -8.89 25.15 -13.43
CA GLY A 17 -8.27 25.63 -14.68
C GLY A 17 -8.88 25.12 -15.99
N VAL A 18 -9.72 24.08 -15.98
CA VAL A 18 -10.03 23.32 -17.22
C VAL A 18 -11.53 23.24 -17.57
N THR A 19 -12.43 23.93 -16.85
CA THR A 19 -13.83 24.01 -17.32
C THR A 19 -14.38 25.43 -17.20
N GLN A 20 -14.92 25.96 -18.31
CA GLN A 20 -15.93 27.02 -18.25
C GLN A 20 -17.25 26.37 -17.77
N ALA A 21 -17.27 25.94 -16.51
CA ALA A 21 -18.45 25.47 -15.83
C ALA A 21 -18.41 26.05 -14.41
N GLN A 22 -19.56 26.47 -13.91
CA GLN A 22 -19.74 27.21 -12.67
C GLN A 22 -18.91 26.60 -11.54
N ALA A 23 -17.89 27.34 -11.08
CA ALA A 23 -17.03 26.91 -9.98
C ALA A 23 -17.85 26.87 -8.68
N ALA A 24 -18.33 25.69 -8.32
CA ALA A 24 -18.88 25.45 -7.00
C ALA A 24 -17.73 25.52 -5.97
N VAL A 25 -17.95 26.32 -4.95
CA VAL A 25 -17.02 26.52 -3.84
C VAL A 25 -16.98 25.26 -3.01
N TYR A 26 -15.83 24.57 -2.97
CA TYR A 26 -15.63 23.46 -2.05
C TYR A 26 -15.63 23.99 -0.61
N LYS A 27 -16.51 23.45 0.26
CA LYS A 27 -16.37 23.65 1.71
C LYS A 27 -15.19 22.80 2.17
N VAL A 28 -14.14 23.45 2.66
CA VAL A 28 -13.05 22.76 3.34
C VAL A 28 -13.62 22.25 4.66
N VAL A 29 -13.77 20.95 4.78
CA VAL A 29 -14.08 20.31 6.07
C VAL A 29 -12.77 20.20 6.83
N GLU A 30 -12.62 20.99 7.88
CA GLU A 30 -11.49 20.88 8.79
C GLU A 30 -11.62 19.57 9.58
N VAL A 31 -10.56 18.76 9.56
CA VAL A 31 -10.45 17.63 10.48
C VAL A 31 -9.95 18.21 11.81
N PRO A 32 -10.72 18.16 12.90
CA PRO A 32 -10.32 18.76 14.16
C PRO A 32 -9.09 18.07 14.74
N ASP A 33 -8.25 18.83 15.45
CA ASP A 33 -7.16 18.26 16.25
C ASP A 33 -7.74 17.29 17.29
N ASN A 34 -7.33 16.02 17.24
CA ASN A 34 -7.81 14.99 18.16
C ASN A 34 -6.86 14.81 19.36
N SER A 35 -7.42 14.92 20.57
CA SER A 35 -6.72 14.65 21.84
C SER A 35 -6.10 13.25 21.89
N ASP A 36 -6.77 12.23 21.34
CA ASP A 36 -6.33 10.84 21.37
C ASP A 36 -4.98 10.67 20.70
N LEU A 37 -4.78 11.28 19.52
CA LEU A 37 -3.50 11.23 18.81
C LEU A 37 -2.42 12.00 19.56
N THR A 38 -2.72 13.18 20.10
CA THR A 38 -1.74 13.96 20.87
C THR A 38 -1.35 13.30 22.19
N SER A 39 -2.12 12.31 22.66
CA SER A 39 -1.82 11.50 23.85
C SER A 39 -1.02 10.23 23.58
N LEU A 40 -0.84 9.86 22.31
CA LEU A 40 -0.06 8.67 21.96
C LEU A 40 1.44 8.94 22.09
N ASP A 41 2.12 7.94 22.64
CA ASP A 41 3.57 7.89 22.62
C ASP A 41 4.03 7.67 21.18
N TYR A 42 5.14 8.29 20.84
CA TYR A 42 5.71 8.23 19.50
C TYR A 42 7.12 7.63 19.46
N PHE A 43 7.78 7.48 20.62
CA PHE A 43 9.07 6.78 20.80
C PHE A 43 9.23 6.22 22.23
N SER A 44 9.97 5.12 22.37
CA SER A 44 10.30 4.48 23.66
C SER A 44 11.63 4.94 24.24
N ASP A 45 12.50 5.58 23.44
CA ASP A 45 13.84 5.92 23.89
C ASP A 45 13.79 7.15 24.81
N ALA A 46 14.02 6.89 26.10
CA ALA A 46 14.15 7.87 27.19
C ALA A 46 15.26 8.93 26.99
N ASN A 47 15.91 8.98 25.82
CA ASN A 47 17.03 9.86 25.50
C ASN A 47 16.78 10.76 24.29
N MET A 48 15.54 11.18 24.07
CA MET A 48 15.30 12.42 23.35
C MET A 48 14.57 13.41 24.24
N GLN A 49 15.34 14.26 24.91
CA GLN A 49 14.93 15.62 25.27
C GLN A 49 14.69 16.43 23.99
N LEU A 50 13.80 15.98 23.10
CA LEU A 50 13.15 16.93 22.23
C LEU A 50 12.35 17.83 23.15
N PRO A 51 12.56 19.16 23.08
CA PRO A 51 11.62 20.08 23.74
C PRO A 51 10.22 19.65 23.32
N VAL A 52 9.28 19.56 24.26
CA VAL A 52 7.87 19.21 23.99
C VAL A 52 7.29 20.04 22.83
N ASN A 53 7.86 21.23 22.62
CA ASN A 53 7.60 22.19 21.54
C ASN A 53 7.99 21.69 20.12
N TYR A 54 8.72 20.57 19.98
CA TYR A 54 9.18 19.97 18.73
C TYR A 54 8.36 18.73 18.30
N ILE A 55 7.53 18.18 19.20
CA ILE A 55 6.55 17.15 18.85
C ILE A 55 5.46 17.87 18.07
N GLN A 56 5.58 17.88 16.75
CA GLN A 56 4.61 18.52 15.88
C GLN A 56 3.26 17.83 15.99
N SER A 57 2.18 18.61 15.88
CA SER A 57 0.84 18.09 15.69
C SER A 57 0.82 17.09 14.53
N PRO A 58 0.09 15.98 14.65
CA PRO A 58 -0.11 15.06 13.54
C PRO A 58 -0.66 15.80 12.33
N GLU A 59 -0.23 15.40 11.13
CA GLU A 59 -0.78 15.85 9.86
C GLU A 59 -1.98 14.98 9.52
N PHE A 60 -3.13 15.61 9.25
CA PHE A 60 -4.34 14.92 8.84
C PHE A 60 -4.52 14.99 7.33
N SER A 61 -4.90 13.87 6.73
CA SER A 61 -5.27 13.82 5.32
C SER A 61 -6.53 12.99 5.14
N ALA A 62 -7.50 13.54 4.41
CA ALA A 62 -8.71 12.83 4.03
C ALA A 62 -8.42 11.93 2.81
N SER A 63 -8.95 10.71 2.84
CA SER A 63 -8.93 9.77 1.71
C SER A 63 -10.27 9.75 0.99
N ALA A 64 -11.38 9.90 1.72
CA ALA A 64 -12.73 9.86 1.17
C ALA A 64 -13.72 10.59 2.08
N ILE A 65 -14.89 10.88 1.53
CA ILE A 65 -16.03 11.46 2.24
C ILE A 65 -17.28 10.63 1.91
N SER A 66 -18.14 10.40 2.89
CA SER A 66 -19.42 9.75 2.63
C SER A 66 -20.31 10.66 1.79
N GLN A 67 -21.17 10.07 0.97
CA GLN A 67 -22.19 10.82 0.27
C GLN A 67 -23.13 11.50 1.28
N SER A 68 -23.44 12.79 1.07
CA SER A 68 -24.44 13.51 1.86
C SER A 68 -25.83 12.94 1.61
N SER A 69 -26.69 13.01 2.65
CA SER A 69 -28.08 12.56 2.59
C SER A 69 -28.99 13.48 1.78
N THR A 70 -28.55 14.70 1.47
CA THR A 70 -29.27 15.70 0.66
C THR A 70 -28.61 15.93 -0.69
N ASP A 71 -29.40 16.45 -1.63
CA ASP A 71 -29.03 16.75 -3.02
C ASP A 71 -27.60 17.30 -3.17
N SER A 72 -27.00 17.01 -4.34
CA SER A 72 -25.72 17.53 -4.77
C SER A 72 -25.54 19.00 -4.37
N CYS A 73 -24.46 19.31 -3.64
CA CYS A 73 -24.15 20.69 -3.24
C CYS A 73 -23.84 21.61 -4.44
N PHE A 74 -23.81 21.05 -5.65
CA PHE A 74 -23.75 21.77 -6.92
C PHE A 74 -25.12 22.28 -7.38
N THR A 75 -26.23 21.72 -6.89
CA THR A 75 -27.60 22.05 -7.29
C THR A 75 -28.41 22.73 -6.19
N SER A 76 -28.05 22.56 -4.92
CA SER A 76 -28.71 23.18 -3.77
C SER A 76 -27.74 23.44 -2.63
N ASP A 77 -28.06 24.39 -1.76
CA ASP A 77 -27.29 24.65 -0.54
C ASP A 77 -27.38 23.45 0.42
N CYS A 78 -26.24 22.84 0.73
CA CYS A 78 -26.11 21.71 1.66
C CYS A 78 -25.95 22.15 3.13
N GLY A 79 -26.04 23.44 3.42
CA GLY A 79 -25.78 23.97 4.76
C GLY A 79 -24.38 23.57 5.24
N ASP A 80 -24.29 23.11 6.48
CA ASP A 80 -23.00 22.79 7.10
C ASP A 80 -22.41 21.43 6.72
N ALA A 81 -23.11 20.59 5.95
CA ALA A 81 -22.71 19.22 5.64
C ALA A 81 -22.35 18.39 6.89
N SER A 82 -23.03 18.65 8.02
CA SER A 82 -22.80 17.99 9.31
C SER A 82 -23.12 16.48 9.31
N ASP A 83 -23.72 15.98 8.25
CA ASP A 83 -24.06 14.58 8.02
C ASP A 83 -22.98 13.81 7.23
N SER A 84 -22.00 14.51 6.68
CA SER A 84 -20.93 13.90 5.89
C SER A 84 -19.81 13.39 6.79
N ILE A 85 -19.47 12.12 6.63
CA ILE A 85 -18.40 11.46 7.37
C ILE A 85 -17.11 11.55 6.55
N VAL A 86 -16.06 12.11 7.14
CA VAL A 86 -14.74 12.21 6.50
C VAL A 86 -13.85 11.11 7.05
N VAL A 87 -13.22 10.36 6.14
CA VAL A 87 -12.29 9.29 6.50
C VAL A 87 -10.91 9.54 5.94
N GLY A 88 -9.88 9.04 6.62
CA GLY A 88 -8.52 9.16 6.16
C GLY A 88 -7.49 8.66 7.15
N GLN A 89 -6.44 9.46 7.34
CA GLN A 89 -5.37 9.16 8.28
C GLN A 89 -4.88 10.40 9.04
N GLY A 90 -4.46 10.17 10.28
CA GLY A 90 -3.59 11.06 11.04
C GLY A 90 -2.19 10.50 11.00
N ARG A 91 -1.19 11.35 10.77
CA ARG A 91 0.19 10.90 10.49
C ARG A 91 1.22 11.79 11.15
N TRP A 92 2.29 11.18 11.64
CA TRP A 92 3.51 11.89 12.01
C TRP A 92 4.53 11.83 10.87
N GLY A 93 5.28 12.91 10.66
CA GLY A 93 6.42 12.97 9.73
C GLY A 93 6.26 12.22 8.39
N PHE A 94 7.26 11.43 8.01
CA PHE A 94 7.27 10.68 6.76
C PHE A 94 6.86 9.22 6.91
N ASP A 95 6.04 8.68 6.00
CA ASP A 95 5.59 7.27 6.05
C ASP A 95 6.72 6.27 5.77
N GLY A 96 7.89 6.72 5.32
CA GLY A 96 8.83 5.83 4.61
C GLY A 96 8.16 5.31 3.35
N LEU A 97 7.70 4.06 3.40
CA LEU A 97 6.85 3.44 2.37
C LEU A 97 5.37 3.50 2.75
N SER A 98 4.56 4.13 1.90
CA SER A 98 3.12 4.27 2.10
C SER A 98 2.41 2.91 2.12
N LEU A 99 1.46 2.75 3.04
CA LEU A 99 0.55 1.60 3.05
C LEU A 99 -0.35 1.55 1.80
N LYS A 100 -0.65 2.70 1.19
CA LYS A 100 -1.51 2.81 0.00
C LYS A 100 -0.81 2.37 -1.29
N ASP A 101 0.51 2.32 -1.28
CA ASP A 101 1.29 1.96 -2.46
C ASP A 101 1.36 0.44 -2.60
N THR A 102 0.85 -0.14 -3.69
CA THR A 102 1.00 -1.59 -3.96
C THR A 102 2.47 -1.93 -4.17
N VAL A 103 3.14 -1.10 -4.97
CA VAL A 103 4.60 -0.99 -5.04
C VAL A 103 5.01 0.44 -4.74
N PRO A 104 6.18 0.66 -4.09
CA PRO A 104 6.69 1.99 -3.80
C PRO A 104 6.57 2.93 -5.00
N PHE A 105 5.84 4.03 -4.81
CA PHE A 105 5.63 5.07 -5.81
C PHE A 105 5.13 4.59 -7.19
N LEU A 106 4.40 3.47 -7.24
CA LEU A 106 3.73 2.91 -8.44
C LEU A 106 4.63 2.50 -9.61
N SER A 107 5.93 2.73 -9.55
CA SER A 107 6.86 2.43 -10.66
C SER A 107 8.00 1.52 -10.27
N ASP A 108 8.19 1.25 -8.98
CA ASP A 108 9.24 0.36 -8.49
C ASP A 108 8.82 -1.10 -8.63
N ASN A 109 8.72 -1.58 -9.88
CA ASN A 109 8.57 -3.01 -10.15
C ASN A 109 9.82 -3.80 -9.74
N TYR A 110 10.97 -3.13 -9.56
CA TYR A 110 12.19 -3.72 -9.01
C TYR A 110 12.03 -4.11 -7.54
N GLN A 111 11.30 -3.30 -6.77
CA GLN A 111 11.15 -3.41 -5.32
C GLN A 111 12.48 -3.18 -4.59
N HIS A 112 13.30 -2.28 -5.14
CA HIS A 112 14.62 -1.92 -4.61
C HIS A 112 14.58 -0.71 -3.69
N ILE A 113 13.45 -0.01 -3.55
CA ILE A 113 13.35 1.14 -2.64
C ILE A 113 13.34 0.66 -1.18
N ASN A 114 14.54 0.38 -0.68
CA ASN A 114 14.84 -0.17 0.63
C ASN A 114 16.00 0.56 1.33
N ASP A 115 16.59 1.58 0.70
CA ASP A 115 17.59 2.43 1.33
C ASP A 115 17.52 3.87 0.83
N ARG A 116 18.40 4.72 1.37
CA ARG A 116 18.51 6.14 1.01
C ARG A 116 18.93 6.33 -0.45
N GLU A 117 19.83 5.50 -0.96
CA GLU A 117 20.39 5.65 -2.31
C GLU A 117 19.38 5.31 -3.38
N GLU A 118 18.58 4.25 -3.17
CA GLU A 118 17.50 3.88 -4.08
C GLU A 118 16.35 4.89 -4.04
N LEU A 119 16.09 5.52 -2.89
CA LEU A 119 15.21 6.70 -2.82
C LEU A 119 15.77 7.88 -3.64
N GLU A 120 17.06 8.18 -3.50
CA GLU A 120 17.69 9.27 -4.25
C GLU A 120 17.69 9.00 -5.76
N ARG A 121 17.97 7.75 -6.17
CA ARG A 121 17.88 7.29 -7.56
C ARG A 121 16.46 7.40 -8.08
N TYR A 122 15.47 6.91 -7.34
CA TYR A 122 14.06 7.06 -7.70
C TYR A 122 13.70 8.53 -7.95
N CYS A 123 14.10 9.43 -7.05
CA CYS A 123 13.85 10.85 -7.20
C CYS A 123 14.50 11.42 -8.46
N ARG A 124 15.77 11.08 -8.73
CA ARG A 124 16.47 11.57 -9.93
C ARG A 124 15.81 11.06 -11.22
N ASP A 125 15.45 9.79 -11.26
CA ASP A 125 15.02 9.12 -12.48
C ASP A 125 13.52 9.27 -12.76
N ASN A 126 12.71 9.56 -11.74
CA ASN A 126 11.25 9.64 -11.86
C ASN A 126 10.64 10.97 -11.40
N LEU A 127 11.33 11.78 -10.59
CA LEU A 127 10.80 13.08 -10.14
C LEU A 127 11.54 14.24 -10.81
N GLY A 128 12.87 14.15 -10.91
CA GLY A 128 13.75 15.13 -11.55
C GLY A 128 14.08 16.34 -10.67
N PHE A 129 13.81 16.28 -9.36
CA PHE A 129 14.09 17.42 -8.48
C PHE A 129 15.58 17.65 -8.28
N ASN A 130 16.02 18.91 -8.17
CA ASN A 130 17.43 19.22 -7.86
C ASN A 130 17.80 18.93 -6.38
N THR A 131 16.82 18.62 -5.54
CA THR A 131 16.97 18.38 -4.09
C THR A 131 16.79 16.92 -3.72
N CYS A 132 17.11 15.99 -4.63
CA CYS A 132 16.86 14.56 -4.42
C CYS A 132 17.62 13.96 -3.22
N ASP A 133 18.84 14.42 -2.92
CA ASP A 133 19.57 13.99 -1.72
C ASP A 133 18.79 14.34 -0.43
N THR A 134 18.35 15.60 -0.30
CA THR A 134 17.56 16.04 0.85
C THR A 134 16.22 15.31 0.93
N TRP A 135 15.53 15.17 -0.20
CA TRP A 135 14.27 14.42 -0.26
C TRP A 135 14.45 12.97 0.17
N ALA A 136 15.51 12.29 -0.30
CA ALA A 136 15.78 10.91 0.06
C ALA A 136 16.12 10.75 1.54
N LYS A 137 16.94 11.67 2.10
CA LYS A 137 17.26 11.69 3.53
C LYS A 137 16.02 11.86 4.40
N GLU A 138 15.12 12.79 4.07
CA GLU A 138 13.87 12.99 4.80
C GLU A 138 12.94 11.78 4.71
N ARG A 139 12.87 11.11 3.55
CA ARG A 139 12.06 9.89 3.36
C ARG A 139 12.62 8.68 4.09
N TYR A 140 13.95 8.56 4.14
CA TYR A 140 14.62 7.43 4.78
C TYR A 140 14.73 7.61 6.30
N TYR A 141 15.34 8.71 6.76
CA TYR A 141 15.61 8.97 8.18
C TYR A 141 14.41 9.58 8.92
N GLY A 142 13.43 10.12 8.20
CA GLY A 142 12.26 10.78 8.78
C GLY A 142 12.40 12.30 8.89
N LYS A 143 11.30 12.97 9.27
CA LYS A 143 11.24 14.44 9.38
C LYS A 143 12.04 14.91 10.60
N ASN A 144 12.78 16.01 10.48
CA ASN A 144 13.64 16.56 11.55
C ASN A 144 14.72 15.59 12.07
N TYR A 145 15.21 14.67 11.24
CA TYR A 145 16.30 13.77 11.62
C TYR A 145 17.58 14.54 11.99
N ASN A 146 18.40 13.97 12.88
CA ASN A 146 19.70 14.53 13.21
C ASN A 146 20.71 14.32 12.09
N ASN A 147 21.12 15.40 11.43
CA ASN A 147 22.07 15.34 10.32
C ASN A 147 23.51 14.99 10.75
N ASP A 148 23.87 15.25 12.01
CA ASP A 148 25.19 14.93 12.56
C ASP A 148 25.27 13.48 13.10
N GLY A 149 24.13 12.79 13.16
CA GLY A 149 23.98 11.45 13.72
C GLY A 149 22.82 10.69 13.11
N THR A 150 22.81 10.48 11.80
CA THR A 150 21.67 9.89 11.05
C THR A 150 21.28 8.46 11.47
N HIS A 151 22.07 7.82 12.32
CA HIS A 151 21.82 6.49 12.90
C HIS A 151 21.34 6.52 14.35
N ASP A 152 20.98 7.69 14.88
CA ASP A 152 20.39 7.82 16.21
C ASP A 152 18.86 7.58 16.21
N PHE A 153 18.24 7.48 15.02
CA PHE A 153 16.81 7.22 14.81
C PHE A 153 15.88 8.29 15.39
N THR A 154 16.39 9.53 15.50
CA THR A 154 15.65 10.69 16.03
C THR A 154 14.61 11.26 15.06
N GLY A 155 14.70 10.91 13.77
CA GLY A 155 13.78 11.41 12.77
C GLY A 155 12.36 10.85 12.94
N ILE A 156 11.38 11.71 12.70
CA ILE A 156 9.96 11.40 12.82
C ILE A 156 9.52 10.63 11.57
N GLY A 157 9.34 9.33 11.76
CA GLY A 157 8.85 8.38 10.75
C GLY A 157 10.01 7.81 9.94
N GLY A 158 9.85 7.72 8.63
CA GLY A 158 10.88 7.28 7.71
C GLY A 158 11.03 5.77 7.62
N LEU A 159 11.61 5.32 6.50
CA LEU A 159 11.81 3.91 6.20
C LEU A 159 12.77 3.24 7.18
N GLN A 160 13.77 3.97 7.68
CA GLN A 160 14.77 3.46 8.63
C GLN A 160 14.12 2.88 9.90
N ARG A 161 13.06 3.50 10.42
CA ARG A 161 12.32 3.01 11.59
C ARG A 161 11.53 1.74 11.30
N GLN A 162 10.90 1.66 10.13
CA GLN A 162 10.17 0.45 9.69
C GLN A 162 11.11 -0.75 9.54
N GLN A 163 12.36 -0.51 9.15
CA GLN A 163 13.38 -1.53 8.99
C GLN A 163 14.05 -1.92 10.32
N ALA A 164 14.13 -1.00 11.28
CA ALA A 164 14.71 -1.25 12.59
C ALA A 164 13.77 -1.94 13.59
N ILE A 165 12.57 -2.33 13.16
CA ILE A 165 11.56 -2.95 14.03
C ILE A 165 12.14 -4.12 14.79
N TRP A 166 12.91 -5.00 14.12
CA TRP A 166 13.52 -6.21 14.70
C TRP A 166 14.18 -6.00 16.07
N ASN A 167 14.97 -4.92 16.21
CA ASN A 167 15.73 -4.66 17.45
C ASN A 167 15.15 -3.53 18.29
N ARG A 168 14.47 -2.55 17.67
CA ARG A 168 14.00 -1.35 18.38
C ARG A 168 12.52 -1.36 18.68
N GLY A 169 11.73 -2.17 17.99
CA GLY A 169 10.27 -2.13 18.05
C GLY A 169 9.75 -1.01 17.16
N TYR A 170 8.49 -0.64 17.34
CA TYR A 170 7.87 0.34 16.46
C TYR A 170 6.81 1.16 17.16
N PHE A 171 6.64 2.40 16.72
CA PHE A 171 5.49 3.22 17.06
C PHE A 171 4.82 3.56 15.74
N ALA A 172 3.50 3.36 15.69
CA ALA A 172 2.71 3.66 14.51
C ALA A 172 2.93 5.11 14.09
N ASN A 173 3.27 5.29 12.82
CA ASN A 173 3.45 6.57 12.20
C ASN A 173 2.16 7.11 11.61
N THR A 174 1.24 6.21 11.23
CA THR A 174 0.01 6.54 10.54
C THR A 174 -1.16 5.76 11.14
N LEU A 175 -2.23 6.47 11.49
CA LEU A 175 -3.40 5.92 12.17
C LEU A 175 -4.68 6.20 11.37
N SER A 176 -5.57 5.21 11.36
CA SER A 176 -6.84 5.26 10.65
C SER A 176 -7.81 6.21 11.36
N MET A 177 -8.44 7.09 10.59
CA MET A 177 -9.33 8.13 11.11
C MET A 177 -10.71 8.08 10.46
N VAL A 178 -11.74 8.32 11.27
CA VAL A 178 -13.14 8.52 10.88
C VAL A 178 -13.69 9.70 11.70
N ASP A 179 -14.11 10.77 11.03
CA ASP A 179 -14.56 12.03 11.66
C ASP A 179 -13.62 12.57 12.72
N GLY A 180 -12.32 12.54 12.40
CA GLY A 180 -11.27 12.97 13.33
C GLY A 180 -11.04 12.02 14.50
N ASN A 181 -11.81 10.94 14.66
CA ASN A 181 -11.59 9.91 15.68
C ASN A 181 -10.73 8.77 15.16
N ARG A 182 -9.82 8.28 16.00
CA ARG A 182 -9.01 7.09 15.67
C ARG A 182 -9.90 5.86 15.63
N VAL A 183 -9.70 5.01 14.64
CA VAL A 183 -10.36 3.71 14.52
C VAL A 183 -9.34 2.58 14.54
N ASP A 184 -9.53 1.63 15.44
CA ASP A 184 -8.71 0.42 15.51
C ASP A 184 -9.16 -0.61 14.48
N THR A 185 -8.21 -1.37 13.94
CA THR A 185 -8.45 -2.48 13.01
C THR A 185 -8.36 -3.82 13.73
N PHE A 186 -8.53 -4.93 13.00
CA PHE A 186 -8.31 -6.27 13.57
C PHE A 186 -6.85 -6.44 14.05
N ALA A 187 -5.89 -5.70 13.46
CA ALA A 187 -4.46 -5.82 13.77
C ALA A 187 -4.12 -5.30 15.18
N ASN A 188 -5.00 -4.50 15.79
CA ASN A 188 -4.85 -4.02 17.16
C ASN A 188 -5.26 -5.06 18.22
N ASP A 189 -5.69 -6.25 17.81
CA ASP A 189 -6.11 -7.34 18.69
C ASP A 189 -5.30 -8.60 18.37
N GLY A 190 -4.41 -8.97 19.30
CA GLY A 190 -3.56 -10.16 19.15
C GLY A 190 -4.33 -11.47 18.93
N SER A 191 -5.56 -11.57 19.45
CA SER A 191 -6.40 -12.76 19.26
C SER A 191 -6.82 -13.00 17.81
N LYS A 192 -6.67 -11.98 16.94
CA LYS A 192 -6.99 -12.06 15.51
C LYS A 192 -5.87 -12.65 14.66
N TYR A 193 -4.77 -13.09 15.28
CA TYR A 193 -3.63 -13.70 14.60
C TYR A 193 -3.62 -15.23 14.76
N GLY A 194 -3.46 -15.96 13.65
CA GLY A 194 -3.64 -17.42 13.61
C GLY A 194 -2.50 -18.26 14.20
N ASP A 195 -1.26 -17.76 14.18
CA ASP A 195 -0.06 -18.52 14.61
C ASP A 195 0.32 -18.24 16.08
N SER A 196 -0.62 -18.47 17.00
CA SER A 196 -0.51 -18.09 18.42
C SER A 196 0.75 -18.59 19.14
N SER A 197 1.26 -19.77 18.77
CA SER A 197 2.45 -20.37 19.38
C SER A 197 3.75 -19.62 19.08
N ILE A 198 3.77 -18.78 18.04
CA ILE A 198 4.94 -17.96 17.67
C ILE A 198 4.85 -16.55 18.27
N PHE A 199 3.63 -16.08 18.51
CA PHE A 199 3.35 -14.71 18.94
C PHE A 199 3.22 -14.55 20.46
N ASN A 200 3.99 -15.32 21.25
CA ASN A 200 3.99 -15.28 22.71
C ASN A 200 2.56 -15.19 23.31
N ASP A 201 1.75 -16.22 23.08
CA ASP A 201 0.33 -16.28 23.43
C ASP A 201 -0.49 -15.10 22.89
N GLN A 202 -0.16 -14.66 21.67
CA GLN A 202 -0.80 -13.55 20.97
C GLN A 202 -0.62 -12.18 21.65
N THR A 203 0.44 -12.00 22.44
CA THR A 203 0.70 -10.74 23.14
C THR A 203 1.38 -9.73 22.22
N ILE A 204 0.63 -8.71 21.80
CA ILE A 204 1.15 -7.57 21.04
C ILE A 204 1.78 -6.52 21.96
N ILE A 205 2.76 -5.78 21.45
CA ILE A 205 3.42 -4.68 22.17
C ILE A 205 2.59 -3.38 22.02
N ASN A 206 1.33 -3.39 22.46
CA ASN A 206 0.50 -2.20 22.53
C ASN A 206 0.15 -1.84 23.98
N THR A 207 -0.05 -0.56 24.26
CA THR A 207 -0.64 -0.03 25.51
C THR A 207 -1.75 0.97 25.17
N SER A 208 -2.31 1.66 26.17
CA SER A 208 -3.27 2.75 25.92
C SER A 208 -2.66 3.92 25.13
N THR A 209 -1.36 4.15 25.26
CA THR A 209 -0.62 5.25 24.61
C THR A 209 0.34 4.77 23.54
N HIS A 210 0.73 3.49 23.55
CA HIS A 210 1.66 2.90 22.59
C HIS A 210 0.93 2.01 21.58
N VAL A 211 1.04 2.34 20.30
CA VAL A 211 0.45 1.56 19.21
C VAL A 211 1.53 1.20 18.21
N THR A 212 1.53 -0.04 17.75
CA THR A 212 2.54 -0.56 16.82
C THR A 212 2.02 -0.81 15.41
N ALA A 213 0.70 -0.87 15.21
CA ALA A 213 0.11 -1.08 13.89
C ALA A 213 -0.17 0.27 13.21
N ASP A 214 0.37 0.45 12.01
CA ASP A 214 -0.04 1.53 11.12
C ASP A 214 -1.40 1.18 10.50
N ALA A 215 -2.25 2.19 10.26
CA ALA A 215 -3.50 2.00 9.56
C ALA A 215 -3.91 3.25 8.79
N VAL A 216 -4.57 3.05 7.65
CA VAL A 216 -5.22 4.11 6.90
C VAL A 216 -6.60 3.67 6.43
N THR A 217 -7.57 4.58 6.57
CA THR A 217 -8.90 4.41 5.97
C THR A 217 -8.88 4.88 4.53
N ASN A 218 -9.37 4.05 3.62
CA ASN A 218 -9.51 4.39 2.21
C ASN A 218 -10.95 4.76 1.84
N GLY A 219 -11.94 4.25 2.56
CA GLY A 219 -13.33 4.64 2.33
C GLY A 219 -14.30 4.16 3.41
N ILE A 220 -15.53 4.62 3.26
CA ILE A 220 -16.66 4.30 4.13
C ILE A 220 -17.92 4.09 3.29
N ILE A 221 -18.72 3.11 3.66
CA ILE A 221 -20.03 2.80 3.06
C ILE A 221 -21.06 2.72 4.17
N ASN A 222 -22.25 3.28 3.92
CA ASN A 222 -23.40 3.14 4.79
C ASN A 222 -24.36 2.15 4.15
N GLU A 223 -24.60 1.01 4.79
CA GLU A 223 -25.51 -0.02 4.31
C GLU A 223 -26.45 -0.41 5.45
N ASN A 224 -27.77 -0.27 5.24
CA ASN A 224 -28.81 -0.57 6.24
C ASN A 224 -28.59 0.09 7.62
N GLY A 225 -28.04 1.31 7.63
CA GLY A 225 -27.75 2.06 8.85
C GLY A 225 -26.47 1.63 9.59
N GLN A 226 -25.69 0.69 9.01
CA GLN A 226 -24.40 0.27 9.54
C GLN A 226 -23.26 0.93 8.75
N GLN A 227 -22.34 1.56 9.47
CA GLN A 227 -21.11 2.10 8.90
C GLN A 227 -20.12 0.96 8.65
N ILE A 228 -19.61 0.91 7.42
CA ILE A 228 -18.63 -0.07 6.98
C ILE A 228 -17.39 0.71 6.54
N VAL A 229 -16.31 0.56 7.30
CA VAL A 229 -15.05 1.26 7.07
C VAL A 229 -14.03 0.28 6.51
N TYR A 230 -13.33 0.64 5.44
CA TYR A 230 -12.31 -0.22 4.85
C TYR A 230 -11.01 0.54 4.59
N GLY A 231 -9.91 -0.21 4.57
CA GLY A 231 -8.60 0.37 4.41
C GLY A 231 -7.46 -0.63 4.52
N ILE A 232 -6.28 -0.14 4.86
CA ILE A 232 -5.04 -0.93 4.90
C ILE A 232 -4.39 -0.75 6.27
N THR A 233 -3.88 -1.83 6.84
CA THR A 233 -3.16 -1.81 8.12
C THR A 233 -1.89 -2.66 8.04
N SER A 234 -0.85 -2.29 8.79
CA SER A 234 0.27 -3.19 9.07
C SER A 234 -0.05 -4.07 10.27
N SER A 235 0.74 -5.12 10.49
CA SER A 235 0.59 -5.93 11.70
C SER A 235 1.03 -5.13 12.93
N ALA A 236 0.40 -5.38 14.08
CA ALA A 236 1.03 -5.09 15.35
C ALA A 236 2.38 -5.81 15.48
N VAL A 237 3.22 -5.28 16.36
CA VAL A 237 4.52 -5.86 16.69
C VAL A 237 4.38 -6.80 17.87
N PHE A 238 5.02 -7.97 17.77
CA PHE A 238 5.09 -8.98 18.83
C PHE A 238 6.51 -9.07 19.39
N ASP A 239 6.64 -9.38 20.67
CA ASP A 239 7.92 -9.77 21.26
C ASP A 239 8.06 -11.29 21.16
N ASN A 240 9.18 -11.73 20.59
CA ASN A 240 9.49 -13.13 20.37
C ASN A 240 10.96 -13.38 20.73
N ASP A 241 11.19 -13.94 21.92
CA ASP A 241 12.51 -14.26 22.46
C ASP A 241 13.51 -13.09 22.40
N GLY A 242 13.05 -11.86 22.64
CA GLY A 242 13.89 -10.66 22.64
C GLY A 242 14.05 -9.98 21.29
N HIS A 243 13.42 -10.50 20.23
CA HIS A 243 13.29 -9.83 18.94
C HIS A 243 11.85 -9.38 18.69
N LYS A 244 11.68 -8.26 18.00
CA LYS A 244 10.37 -7.69 17.68
C LYS A 244 9.97 -8.04 16.25
N ILE A 245 8.84 -8.69 16.04
CA ILE A 245 8.44 -9.21 14.73
C ILE A 245 7.07 -8.70 14.28
N ARG A 246 6.84 -8.70 12.96
CA ARG A 246 5.51 -8.44 12.36
C ARG A 246 4.99 -9.71 11.68
N ALA A 247 3.68 -9.94 11.77
CA ALA A 247 3.05 -11.04 11.05
C ALA A 247 2.92 -10.77 9.54
N PHE A 248 2.77 -9.50 9.15
CA PHE A 248 2.69 -9.06 7.75
C PHE A 248 3.00 -7.56 7.66
N ASN A 249 3.36 -7.09 6.46
CA ASN A 249 3.63 -5.67 6.22
C ASN A 249 2.36 -4.87 5.91
N LYS A 250 1.43 -5.45 5.12
CA LYS A 250 0.18 -4.80 4.69
C LYS A 250 -0.97 -5.81 4.63
N ARG A 251 -2.11 -5.49 5.23
CA ARG A 251 -3.35 -6.27 5.18
C ARG A 251 -4.52 -5.34 4.94
N GLY A 252 -5.40 -5.69 3.99
CA GLY A 252 -6.68 -5.01 3.85
C GLY A 252 -7.56 -5.30 5.07
N PHE A 253 -8.36 -4.34 5.50
CA PHE A 253 -9.32 -4.55 6.59
C PHE A 253 -10.71 -4.03 6.22
N VAL A 254 -11.72 -4.60 6.89
CA VAL A 254 -13.10 -4.11 6.90
C VAL A 254 -13.59 -4.10 8.34
N ASN A 255 -14.03 -2.95 8.81
CA ASN A 255 -14.75 -2.80 10.07
C ASN A 255 -16.23 -2.63 9.77
N ILE A 256 -17.08 -3.46 10.38
CA ILE A 256 -18.54 -3.39 10.25
C ILE A 256 -19.10 -2.95 11.60
N GLY A 257 -19.40 -1.65 11.73
CA GLY A 257 -19.59 -1.01 13.03
C GLY A 257 -18.37 -1.12 13.95
N ASP A 258 -18.58 -0.97 15.26
CA ASP A 258 -17.48 -0.94 16.25
C ASP A 258 -16.97 -2.34 16.66
N SER A 259 -17.81 -3.37 16.53
CA SER A 259 -17.56 -4.69 17.10
C SER A 259 -16.86 -5.67 16.14
N THR A 260 -17.09 -5.52 14.83
CA THR A 260 -16.66 -6.51 13.85
C THR A 260 -15.51 -5.97 13.04
N LYS A 261 -14.30 -6.49 13.28
CA LYS A 261 -13.08 -6.10 12.58
C LYS A 261 -12.52 -7.30 11.84
N LEU A 262 -12.47 -7.22 10.52
CA LEU A 262 -12.15 -8.33 9.63
C LEU A 262 -10.85 -8.08 8.89
N ALA A 263 -10.03 -9.12 8.78
CA ALA A 263 -8.84 -9.13 7.94
C ALA A 263 -9.22 -9.62 6.52
N LEU A 264 -8.69 -8.96 5.50
CA LEU A 264 -8.78 -9.39 4.11
C LEU A 264 -7.53 -10.18 3.76
N ASN A 265 -7.53 -11.47 4.06
CA ASN A 265 -6.37 -12.35 3.85
C ASN A 265 -6.02 -12.52 2.35
N PRO A 266 -4.79 -12.92 2.01
CA PRO A 266 -4.41 -13.20 0.63
C PRO A 266 -5.29 -14.32 0.07
N VAL A 267 -5.39 -14.38 -1.26
CA VAL A 267 -5.96 -15.56 -1.90
C VAL A 267 -5.05 -16.75 -1.59
N THR A 268 -5.63 -17.89 -1.22
CA THR A 268 -4.87 -19.08 -0.82
C THR A 268 -3.86 -19.44 -1.90
N SER A 269 -2.59 -19.50 -1.52
CA SER A 269 -1.45 -19.79 -2.40
C SER A 269 -0.79 -21.12 -2.03
N LYS A 270 -0.07 -21.70 -2.99
CA LYS A 270 0.80 -22.85 -2.74
C LYS A 270 2.08 -22.46 -2.02
N ALA A 271 2.47 -21.19 -2.07
CA ALA A 271 3.62 -20.66 -1.36
C ALA A 271 3.20 -20.29 0.06
N GLU A 272 3.71 -21.02 1.05
CA GLU A 272 3.31 -20.84 2.44
C GLU A 272 3.70 -19.46 2.99
N LEU A 273 4.81 -18.90 2.50
CA LEU A 273 5.21 -17.52 2.78
C LEU A 273 4.12 -16.51 2.38
N VAL A 274 3.40 -16.74 1.27
CA VAL A 274 2.31 -15.87 0.83
C VAL A 274 1.10 -16.01 1.76
N ASN A 275 0.74 -17.23 2.16
CA ASN A 275 -0.38 -17.44 3.09
C ASN A 275 -0.14 -16.75 4.45
N ARG A 276 1.12 -16.68 4.89
CA ARG A 276 1.53 -16.12 6.19
C ARG A 276 1.80 -14.62 6.15
N MET A 277 2.69 -14.18 5.26
CA MET A 277 3.19 -12.80 5.20
C MET A 277 2.74 -12.03 3.95
N GLY A 278 2.06 -12.69 3.02
CA GLY A 278 1.61 -12.09 1.77
C GLY A 278 0.75 -10.84 2.01
N GLN A 279 1.05 -9.80 1.25
CA GLN A 279 0.44 -8.49 1.41
C GLN A 279 -0.92 -8.42 0.72
N THR A 280 -1.81 -7.59 1.25
CA THR A 280 -3.09 -7.28 0.60
C THR A 280 -3.47 -5.82 0.88
N GLN A 281 -4.29 -5.26 0.01
CA GLN A 281 -4.79 -3.89 0.14
C GLN A 281 -6.28 -3.84 -0.14
N ALA A 282 -7.03 -3.02 0.59
CA ALA A 282 -8.42 -2.69 0.30
C ALA A 282 -8.48 -1.24 -0.22
N ASN A 283 -8.65 -1.06 -1.53
CA ASN A 283 -8.56 0.25 -2.16
C ASN A 283 -9.93 0.87 -2.46
N GLY A 284 -10.89 0.05 -2.91
CA GLY A 284 -12.25 0.49 -3.20
C GLY A 284 -13.28 -0.57 -2.80
N ALA A 285 -14.52 -0.16 -2.57
CA ALA A 285 -15.60 -1.11 -2.27
C ALA A 285 -16.96 -0.61 -2.78
N VAL A 286 -17.86 -1.55 -3.06
CA VAL A 286 -19.28 -1.32 -3.40
C VAL A 286 -20.14 -2.41 -2.77
N VAL A 287 -21.42 -2.12 -2.57
CA VAL A 287 -22.41 -3.16 -2.24
C VAL A 287 -22.88 -3.79 -3.55
N TYR A 288 -22.79 -5.12 -3.64
CA TYR A 288 -23.21 -5.90 -4.80
C TYR A 288 -23.85 -7.21 -4.36
N ASN A 289 -25.08 -7.47 -4.83
CA ASN A 289 -25.85 -8.68 -4.50
C ASN A 289 -25.95 -8.96 -2.98
N GLY A 290 -26.17 -7.90 -2.18
CA GLY A 290 -26.33 -8.00 -0.73
C GLY A 290 -25.04 -8.27 0.05
N LYS A 291 -23.88 -8.22 -0.61
CA LYS A 291 -22.56 -8.36 0.01
C LYS A 291 -21.73 -7.11 -0.27
N LEU A 292 -20.77 -6.84 0.60
CA LEU A 292 -19.76 -5.84 0.33
C LEU A 292 -18.68 -6.47 -0.54
N LEU A 293 -18.52 -5.94 -1.75
CA LEU A 293 -17.45 -6.30 -2.67
C LEU A 293 -16.33 -5.29 -2.52
N VAL A 294 -15.20 -5.71 -1.96
CA VAL A 294 -13.98 -4.91 -1.79
C VAL A 294 -12.99 -5.31 -2.86
N VAL A 295 -12.31 -4.35 -3.48
CA VAL A 295 -11.23 -4.60 -4.46
C VAL A 295 -9.91 -3.97 -4.01
N GLY A 296 -8.83 -4.54 -4.53
CA GLY A 296 -7.48 -4.07 -4.23
C GLY A 296 -6.42 -4.90 -4.90
N SER A 297 -5.40 -5.26 -4.13
CA SER A 297 -4.30 -6.12 -4.56
C SER A 297 -4.06 -7.23 -3.55
N ALA A 298 -3.61 -8.39 -4.01
CA ALA A 298 -3.18 -9.49 -3.17
C ALA A 298 -1.89 -10.12 -3.71
N ALA A 299 -0.96 -10.40 -2.80
CA ALA A 299 0.21 -11.20 -3.08
C ALA A 299 -0.21 -12.61 -3.51
N TYR A 300 0.39 -13.12 -4.58
CA TYR A 300 0.15 -14.48 -5.05
C TYR A 300 1.41 -15.35 -5.08
N ALA A 301 2.59 -14.73 -5.21
CA ALA A 301 3.88 -15.38 -5.20
C ALA A 301 4.97 -14.46 -4.58
N PRO A 302 6.01 -15.00 -3.94
CA PRO A 302 7.17 -14.19 -3.57
C PRO A 302 7.96 -13.79 -4.82
N SER A 303 8.53 -12.59 -4.82
CA SER A 303 9.17 -11.96 -5.99
C SER A 303 10.65 -11.60 -5.79
N PHE A 304 11.29 -12.24 -4.82
CA PHE A 304 12.72 -12.07 -4.55
C PHE A 304 13.57 -13.28 -4.96
N TYR A 305 12.98 -14.40 -5.34
CA TYR A 305 13.72 -15.61 -5.71
C TYR A 305 13.41 -16.06 -7.14
N TYR A 306 14.36 -16.77 -7.73
CA TYR A 306 14.21 -17.43 -9.02
C TYR A 306 15.13 -18.64 -9.13
N PHE A 307 14.82 -19.55 -10.04
CA PHE A 307 15.71 -20.66 -10.36
C PHE A 307 16.58 -20.25 -11.56
N LYS A 308 17.92 -20.24 -11.40
CA LYS A 308 18.85 -19.79 -12.46
C LYS A 308 18.57 -20.48 -13.79
N ASP A 309 18.33 -21.78 -13.74
CA ASP A 309 18.13 -22.66 -14.90
C ASP A 309 16.64 -22.80 -15.30
N SER A 310 15.80 -21.85 -14.87
CA SER A 310 14.37 -21.84 -15.19
C SER A 310 13.95 -20.55 -15.83
N LYS A 311 13.40 -20.63 -17.04
CA LYS A 311 12.49 -19.62 -17.59
C LYS A 311 11.08 -20.20 -17.41
N GLY A 312 10.27 -19.63 -16.50
CA GLY A 312 8.86 -20.01 -16.37
C GLY A 312 8.27 -19.98 -14.95
N PRO A 313 6.93 -20.01 -14.82
CA PRO A 313 6.18 -19.71 -13.60
C PRO A 313 5.97 -20.94 -12.70
N ASN A 314 6.46 -22.11 -13.12
CA ASN A 314 6.35 -23.36 -12.39
C ASN A 314 7.42 -24.31 -12.92
N THR A 315 8.52 -24.46 -12.19
CA THR A 315 9.43 -25.58 -12.45
C THR A 315 9.68 -26.35 -11.19
N SER A 316 9.57 -27.67 -11.32
CA SER A 316 9.85 -28.67 -10.29
C SER A 316 11.09 -28.31 -9.47
N LEU A 317 10.96 -28.40 -8.14
CA LEU A 317 11.99 -28.08 -7.14
C LEU A 317 13.21 -29.01 -7.22
N SER A 318 13.06 -30.17 -7.86
CA SER A 318 14.11 -31.16 -8.01
C SER A 318 15.17 -30.69 -9.04
N ASN A 319 16.34 -30.28 -8.56
CA ASN A 319 17.59 -30.04 -9.32
C ASN A 319 17.82 -28.66 -9.93
N LYS A 320 17.34 -27.55 -9.34
CA LYS A 320 17.69 -26.19 -9.82
C LYS A 320 18.45 -25.37 -8.79
N ASN A 321 19.44 -24.61 -9.27
CA ASN A 321 20.16 -23.62 -8.47
C ASN A 321 19.21 -22.46 -8.11
N LEU A 322 18.74 -22.43 -6.86
CA LEU A 322 17.98 -21.29 -6.33
C LEU A 322 18.89 -20.07 -6.23
N ALA A 323 18.42 -18.95 -6.75
CA ALA A 323 18.99 -17.63 -6.58
C ALA A 323 17.94 -16.68 -6.02
N PHE A 324 18.41 -15.54 -5.50
CA PHE A 324 17.55 -14.46 -5.08
C PHE A 324 18.17 -13.13 -5.51
N ASP A 325 17.33 -12.12 -5.61
CA ASP A 325 17.72 -10.73 -5.84
C ASP A 325 18.03 -10.08 -4.50
N SER A 326 19.33 -9.89 -4.21
CA SER A 326 19.77 -9.26 -2.96
C SER A 326 19.47 -7.78 -2.90
N ASP A 327 19.25 -7.12 -4.04
CA ASP A 327 19.03 -5.67 -4.12
C ASP A 327 17.61 -5.29 -3.65
N LYS A 328 16.74 -6.28 -3.42
CA LYS A 328 15.43 -6.11 -2.75
C LYS A 328 15.53 -6.03 -1.22
N LEU A 329 16.71 -6.24 -0.64
CA LEU A 329 16.92 -6.21 0.80
C LEU A 329 17.57 -4.90 1.24
N PRO A 330 17.27 -4.41 2.45
CA PRO A 330 17.95 -3.23 2.97
C PRO A 330 19.46 -3.46 3.07
N SER A 331 20.25 -2.48 2.62
CA SER A 331 21.69 -2.46 2.86
C SER A 331 21.99 -2.39 4.36
N THR A 332 22.94 -3.19 4.86
CA THR A 332 23.40 -3.14 6.27
C THR A 332 24.81 -2.55 6.40
N SER A 333 25.34 -1.92 5.36
CA SER A 333 26.72 -1.39 5.33
C SER A 333 26.84 0.04 5.88
N ASP A 334 28.00 0.37 6.46
CA ASP A 334 28.23 1.60 7.25
C ASP A 334 28.13 2.93 6.46
N GLY A 335 28.04 2.88 5.13
CA GLY A 335 28.02 4.08 4.25
C GLY A 335 26.63 4.57 3.83
N GLY A 336 25.57 3.83 4.18
CA GLY A 336 24.19 4.14 3.74
C GLY A 336 23.12 3.14 4.19
N GLY A 337 23.52 2.05 4.86
CA GLY A 337 22.64 1.00 5.31
C GLY A 337 21.97 1.22 6.67
N ILE A 338 21.05 0.33 7.01
CA ILE A 338 20.43 0.26 8.33
C ILE A 338 21.44 -0.25 9.35
N ASN A 339 22.02 0.65 10.15
CA ASN A 339 22.82 0.23 11.32
C ASN A 339 21.88 -0.22 12.44
N ILE A 340 21.41 -1.46 12.35
CA ILE A 340 20.50 -2.06 13.32
C ILE A 340 21.16 -3.18 14.12
N GLY A 341 22.46 -3.46 13.92
CA GLY A 341 23.20 -4.46 14.70
C GLY A 341 22.86 -5.91 14.37
N VAL A 342 22.27 -6.18 13.20
CA VAL A 342 22.10 -7.52 12.63
C VAL A 342 22.71 -7.57 11.24
N SER A 343 23.42 -8.66 10.94
CA SER A 343 23.97 -8.92 9.61
C SER A 343 23.01 -9.78 8.81
N PHE A 344 22.88 -9.49 7.52
CA PHE A 344 22.08 -10.30 6.61
C PHE A 344 22.72 -11.67 6.35
N ASN A 345 21.91 -12.74 6.33
CA ASN A 345 22.35 -14.09 5.99
C ASN A 345 21.54 -14.68 4.82
N ASP A 346 22.22 -14.93 3.70
CA ASP A 346 21.66 -15.50 2.49
C ASP A 346 20.94 -16.84 2.70
N ASP A 347 21.46 -17.71 3.57
CA ASP A 347 20.86 -19.02 3.81
C ASP A 347 19.60 -18.93 4.65
N ASN A 348 19.51 -17.98 5.58
CA ASN A 348 18.26 -17.65 6.27
C ASN A 348 17.22 -17.11 5.29
N PHE A 349 17.61 -16.23 4.36
CA PHE A 349 16.65 -15.70 3.39
C PHE A 349 16.10 -16.76 2.44
N LYS A 350 16.93 -17.72 2.01
CA LYS A 350 16.45 -18.90 1.26
C LYS A 350 15.40 -19.70 2.04
N ARG A 351 15.58 -19.81 3.37
CA ARG A 351 14.65 -20.51 4.28
C ARG A 351 13.29 -19.82 4.43
N CYS A 352 13.16 -18.56 4.02
CA CYS A 352 11.87 -17.88 3.93
C CYS A 352 10.97 -18.48 2.86
N PHE A 353 11.55 -19.10 1.82
CA PHE A 353 10.79 -19.64 0.70
C PHE A 353 10.75 -21.18 0.69
N ILE A 354 11.85 -21.85 1.00
CA ILE A 354 11.95 -23.32 1.00
C ILE A 354 12.93 -23.81 2.05
N THR A 355 12.78 -25.06 2.51
CA THR A 355 13.75 -25.70 3.43
C THR A 355 14.59 -26.76 2.71
N ASN A 356 15.89 -26.82 3.01
CA ASN A 356 16.82 -27.79 2.43
C ASN A 356 16.70 -29.14 3.14
N GLU A 357 16.52 -30.24 2.38
CA GLU A 357 16.88 -31.59 2.83
C GLU A 357 18.20 -32.03 2.17
N PRO A 358 18.99 -32.94 2.79
CA PRO A 358 20.29 -33.38 2.27
C PRO A 358 20.27 -34.02 0.87
N GLN A 359 19.09 -34.25 0.27
CA GLN A 359 18.94 -34.80 -1.09
C GLN A 359 17.86 -34.11 -1.95
N GLY A 360 17.47 -32.86 -1.66
CA GLY A 360 16.63 -32.08 -2.58
C GLY A 360 15.81 -30.98 -1.91
N LEU A 361 15.60 -29.89 -2.65
CA LEU A 361 14.68 -28.79 -2.30
C LEU A 361 13.25 -29.32 -2.38
N SER A 362 12.48 -29.44 -1.28
CA SER A 362 11.06 -29.85 -1.43
C SER A 362 10.05 -29.48 -0.33
N SER A 363 10.41 -28.78 0.76
CA SER A 363 9.45 -28.42 1.82
C SER A 363 9.18 -26.92 1.91
N GLN A 364 7.89 -26.57 2.07
CA GLN A 364 7.42 -25.23 2.41
C GLN A 364 7.95 -24.83 3.81
N PRO A 365 8.19 -23.54 4.07
CA PRO A 365 8.70 -23.06 5.35
C PRO A 365 7.63 -23.17 6.44
N THR A 366 8.07 -23.45 7.67
CA THR A 366 7.21 -23.41 8.87
C THR A 366 6.96 -21.98 9.34
N ALA A 367 5.90 -21.76 10.14
CA ALA A 367 5.61 -20.47 10.77
C ALA A 367 6.83 -19.87 11.49
N LYS A 368 7.51 -20.70 12.30
CA LYS A 368 8.72 -20.31 13.05
C LYS A 368 9.84 -19.84 12.11
N GLN A 369 10.04 -20.51 10.97
CA GLN A 369 11.08 -20.10 10.03
C GLN A 369 10.79 -18.76 9.37
N VAL A 370 9.51 -18.51 9.07
CA VAL A 370 9.06 -17.27 8.43
C VAL A 370 9.12 -16.09 9.40
N TYR A 371 8.73 -16.29 10.66
CA TYR A 371 8.62 -15.19 11.62
C TYR A 371 9.91 -14.95 12.43
N ASP A 372 10.69 -15.98 12.75
CA ASP A 372 11.92 -15.87 13.55
C ASP A 372 13.17 -15.55 12.70
N SER A 373 12.99 -15.12 11.46
CA SER A 373 14.09 -14.67 10.61
C SER A 373 13.89 -13.19 10.28
N PHE A 374 14.94 -12.42 10.58
CA PHE A 374 15.06 -11.02 10.23
C PHE A 374 14.89 -10.83 8.72
N GLU A 375 15.52 -11.68 7.92
CA GLU A 375 15.52 -11.62 6.47
C GLU A 375 14.10 -11.78 5.89
N CYS A 376 13.29 -12.67 6.47
CA CYS A 376 11.92 -12.88 6.02
C CYS A 376 11.01 -11.66 6.24
N GLN A 377 11.34 -10.77 7.19
CA GLN A 377 10.59 -9.52 7.43
C GLN A 377 10.64 -8.55 6.25
N PHE A 378 11.57 -8.74 5.31
CA PHE A 378 11.72 -7.94 4.09
C PHE A 378 11.31 -8.68 2.82
N SER A 379 10.61 -9.80 2.95
CA SER A 379 10.10 -10.54 1.80
C SER A 379 9.22 -9.66 0.90
N THR A 380 9.54 -9.65 -0.39
CA THR A 380 8.77 -8.96 -1.43
C THR A 380 7.87 -9.94 -2.19
N PHE A 381 6.76 -9.42 -2.73
CA PHE A 381 5.74 -10.23 -3.40
C PHE A 381 5.36 -9.64 -4.75
N ALA A 382 5.05 -10.52 -5.69
CA ALA A 382 4.27 -10.18 -6.86
C ALA A 382 2.80 -10.10 -6.45
N ASN A 383 2.16 -8.99 -6.81
CA ASN A 383 0.77 -8.71 -6.47
C ASN A 383 -0.10 -8.78 -7.71
N GLU A 384 -1.31 -9.31 -7.56
CA GLU A 384 -2.35 -9.28 -8.56
C GLU A 384 -3.56 -8.48 -8.06
N ALA A 385 -4.33 -7.90 -8.96
CA ALA A 385 -5.60 -7.30 -8.63
C ALA A 385 -6.54 -8.36 -8.04
N ALA A 386 -7.14 -8.05 -6.90
CA ALA A 386 -7.91 -9.01 -6.10
C ALA A 386 -9.22 -8.41 -5.60
N PHE A 387 -10.12 -9.28 -5.18
CA PHE A 387 -11.38 -8.89 -4.56
C PHE A 387 -11.70 -9.74 -3.33
N TRP A 388 -12.52 -9.19 -2.44
CA TRP A 388 -13.10 -9.87 -1.30
C TRP A 388 -14.60 -9.64 -1.29
N SER A 389 -15.37 -10.71 -1.16
CA SER A 389 -16.80 -10.65 -0.89
C SER A 389 -17.02 -10.85 0.60
N VAL A 390 -17.53 -9.81 1.26
CA VAL A 390 -17.85 -9.81 2.69
C VAL A 390 -19.36 -9.91 2.86
N ASP A 391 -19.79 -11.00 3.49
CA ASP A 391 -21.19 -11.19 3.86
C ASP A 391 -21.48 -10.38 5.12
N LEU A 392 -22.33 -9.35 5.00
CA LEU A 392 -22.58 -8.40 6.09
C LEU A 392 -23.39 -8.99 7.24
N ASN A 393 -24.09 -10.12 7.03
CA ASN A 393 -24.88 -10.78 8.07
C ASN A 393 -24.05 -11.76 8.89
N THR A 394 -23.17 -12.51 8.22
CA THR A 394 -22.34 -13.55 8.86
C THR A 394 -20.91 -13.09 9.15
N SER A 395 -20.51 -11.93 8.63
CA SER A 395 -19.13 -11.42 8.65
C SER A 395 -18.12 -12.36 7.95
N ALA A 396 -18.60 -13.27 7.10
CA ALA A 396 -17.75 -14.20 6.37
C ALA A 396 -17.06 -13.48 5.20
N VAL A 397 -15.76 -13.70 5.05
CA VAL A 397 -14.93 -13.11 3.98
C VAL A 397 -14.50 -14.19 3.00
N THR A 398 -14.79 -14.00 1.72
CA THR A 398 -14.30 -14.85 0.63
C THR A 398 -13.37 -14.05 -0.27
N ALA A 399 -12.11 -14.47 -0.39
CA ALA A 399 -11.12 -13.84 -1.26
C ALA A 399 -11.12 -14.47 -2.66
N GLY A 400 -10.87 -13.68 -3.70
CA GLY A 400 -10.65 -14.14 -5.07
C GLY A 400 -9.66 -13.25 -5.80
N THR A 401 -8.97 -13.80 -6.81
CA THR A 401 -8.20 -12.98 -7.74
C THR A 401 -9.12 -12.46 -8.83
N ILE A 402 -8.88 -11.23 -9.28
CA ILE A 402 -9.60 -10.69 -10.44
C ILE A 402 -9.19 -11.51 -11.67
N LEU A 403 -7.90 -11.73 -11.87
CA LEU A 403 -7.38 -12.54 -12.97
C LEU A 403 -6.30 -13.49 -12.49
N THR A 404 -6.05 -14.53 -13.27
CA THR A 404 -4.79 -15.26 -13.19
C THR A 404 -3.75 -14.46 -13.97
N PRO A 405 -2.60 -14.10 -13.37
CA PRO A 405 -1.52 -13.42 -14.08
C PRO A 405 -1.13 -14.19 -15.35
N ASP A 406 -1.06 -13.47 -16.47
CA ASP A 406 -0.68 -13.99 -17.79
C ASP A 406 0.82 -13.88 -18.09
N LEU A 407 1.55 -13.16 -17.22
CA LEU A 407 2.99 -12.96 -17.25
C LEU A 407 3.67 -13.72 -16.11
N TYR A 408 5.00 -13.80 -16.16
CA TYR A 408 5.78 -14.43 -15.10
C TYR A 408 5.88 -13.54 -13.86
N VAL A 409 6.18 -14.16 -12.71
CA VAL A 409 6.36 -13.45 -11.43
C VAL A 409 7.48 -12.41 -11.54
N LEU A 410 8.57 -12.80 -12.20
CA LEU A 410 9.70 -11.95 -12.55
C LEU A 410 9.82 -11.86 -14.06
N ASP A 411 10.25 -10.70 -14.54
CA ASP A 411 10.50 -10.48 -15.95
C ASP A 411 11.57 -11.45 -16.51
N ASP A 412 11.38 -11.93 -17.73
CA ASP A 412 12.18 -13.03 -18.31
C ASP A 412 13.42 -12.53 -19.06
N SER A 413 13.40 -11.27 -19.51
CA SER A 413 14.56 -10.54 -20.03
C SER A 413 15.46 -10.08 -18.90
N ASP A 414 14.89 -9.45 -17.87
CA ASP A 414 15.61 -8.91 -16.72
C ASP A 414 14.92 -9.29 -15.40
N ARG A 415 15.48 -10.27 -14.67
CA ARG A 415 14.82 -10.91 -13.51
C ARG A 415 14.78 -10.06 -12.24
N ASP A 416 14.97 -8.76 -12.38
CA ASP A 416 14.95 -7.78 -11.29
C ASP A 416 13.54 -7.18 -11.11
N ARG A 417 12.76 -7.05 -12.18
CA ARG A 417 11.38 -6.57 -12.14
C ARG A 417 10.38 -7.67 -11.86
N SER A 418 9.36 -7.32 -11.08
CA SER A 418 8.27 -8.19 -10.69
C SER A 418 6.94 -7.76 -11.29
N TYR A 419 6.06 -8.74 -11.52
CA TYR A 419 4.68 -8.49 -11.89
C TYR A 419 3.91 -7.83 -10.74
N GLN A 420 3.18 -6.78 -11.07
CA GLN A 420 2.38 -5.98 -10.14
C GLN A 420 1.05 -5.56 -10.78
N ALA A 421 -0.03 -5.78 -10.07
CA ALA A 421 -1.36 -5.29 -10.43
C ALA A 421 -2.18 -4.94 -9.18
N SER A 422 -3.13 -4.03 -9.34
CA SER A 422 -3.97 -3.53 -8.26
C SER A 422 -5.23 -2.90 -8.84
N ALA A 423 -6.39 -3.28 -8.31
CA ALA A 423 -7.62 -2.51 -8.48
C ALA A 423 -7.62 -1.35 -7.48
N ARG A 424 -7.77 -0.11 -7.96
CA ARG A 424 -7.73 1.11 -7.16
C ARG A 424 -9.11 1.62 -6.78
N ALA A 425 -10.10 1.44 -7.65
CA ALA A 425 -11.48 1.80 -7.40
C ALA A 425 -12.44 0.80 -8.07
N ILE A 426 -13.70 0.83 -7.65
CA ILE A 426 -14.78 0.00 -8.18
C ILE A 426 -16.09 0.77 -8.12
N SER A 427 -16.92 0.56 -9.14
CA SER A 427 -18.27 1.11 -9.23
C SER A 427 -19.20 0.08 -9.90
N ILE A 428 -20.51 0.25 -9.73
CA ILE A 428 -21.52 -0.53 -10.46
C ILE A 428 -21.89 0.23 -11.73
N VAL A 429 -21.43 -0.28 -12.88
CA VAL A 429 -21.72 0.31 -14.19
C VAL A 429 -22.61 -0.65 -14.96
N ASN A 430 -23.82 -0.19 -15.33
CA ASN A 430 -24.84 -1.01 -16.00
C ASN A 430 -25.08 -2.34 -15.26
N GLU A 431 -25.36 -2.27 -13.96
CA GLU A 431 -25.66 -3.40 -13.06
C GLU A 431 -24.50 -4.40 -12.87
N LYS A 432 -23.31 -4.07 -13.35
CA LYS A 432 -22.13 -4.93 -13.23
C LYS A 432 -20.99 -4.21 -12.51
N PRO A 433 -20.25 -4.92 -11.64
CA PRO A 433 -19.09 -4.33 -11.01
C PRO A 433 -17.99 -4.11 -12.06
N VAL A 434 -17.47 -2.88 -12.12
CA VAL A 434 -16.31 -2.51 -12.92
C VAL A 434 -15.28 -1.89 -12.00
N ALA A 435 -14.11 -2.51 -11.92
CA ALA A 435 -12.98 -1.98 -11.19
C ALA A 435 -11.95 -1.39 -12.16
N VAL A 436 -11.16 -0.43 -11.68
CA VAL A 436 -10.09 0.20 -12.45
C VAL A 436 -8.84 0.29 -11.61
N GLY A 437 -7.68 0.31 -12.26
CA GLY A 437 -6.39 0.40 -11.58
C GLY A 437 -5.24 0.28 -12.56
N PHE A 438 -4.32 -0.63 -12.28
CA PHE A 438 -3.24 -0.96 -13.18
C PHE A 438 -2.94 -2.46 -13.16
N SER A 439 -2.29 -2.91 -14.23
CA SER A 439 -1.71 -4.25 -14.36
C SER A 439 -0.37 -4.13 -15.07
N THR A 440 0.49 -5.10 -14.87
CA THR A 440 1.76 -5.15 -15.58
C THR A 440 1.54 -5.46 -17.06
N PHE A 441 2.25 -4.73 -17.90
CA PHE A 441 2.35 -4.91 -19.33
C PHE A 441 3.82 -5.22 -19.67
N ASP A 442 4.04 -6.25 -20.48
CA ASP A 442 5.36 -6.57 -21.02
C ASP A 442 5.64 -5.66 -22.22
N VAL A 443 6.56 -4.73 -22.05
CA VAL A 443 6.91 -3.72 -23.05
C VAL A 443 7.89 -4.35 -24.05
N ASN A 444 7.37 -4.89 -25.15
CA ASN A 444 8.17 -5.44 -26.26
C ASN A 444 9.13 -6.58 -25.86
N ASN A 445 8.81 -7.39 -24.85
CA ASN A 445 9.68 -8.44 -24.29
C ASN A 445 11.02 -7.89 -23.77
N ASP A 446 11.01 -6.63 -23.32
CA ASP A 446 12.17 -5.88 -22.82
C ASP A 446 12.06 -5.68 -21.31
N TYR A 447 10.92 -5.15 -20.86
CA TYR A 447 10.67 -4.95 -19.42
C TYR A 447 9.20 -4.85 -19.04
N TYR A 448 8.94 -5.10 -17.75
CA TYR A 448 7.64 -4.91 -17.13
C TYR A 448 7.37 -3.45 -16.73
N ALA A 449 6.19 -2.95 -17.11
CA ALA A 449 5.71 -1.63 -16.71
C ALA A 449 4.23 -1.66 -16.32
N ASN A 450 3.87 -0.84 -15.34
CA ASN A 450 2.48 -0.73 -14.90
C ASN A 450 1.67 0.10 -15.90
N SER A 451 0.56 -0.46 -16.37
CA SER A 451 -0.33 0.15 -17.35
C SER A 451 -1.77 0.23 -16.85
N ALA A 452 -2.43 1.36 -17.09
CA ALA A 452 -3.79 1.63 -16.68
C ALA A 452 -4.75 0.58 -17.23
N SER A 453 -5.54 -0.02 -16.34
CA SER A 453 -6.34 -1.21 -16.63
C SER A 453 -7.76 -1.07 -16.09
N ILE A 454 -8.69 -1.69 -16.82
CA ILE A 454 -10.09 -1.88 -16.45
C ILE A 454 -10.32 -3.37 -16.22
N PHE A 455 -11.03 -3.68 -15.15
CA PHE A 455 -11.41 -5.02 -14.76
C PHE A 455 -12.95 -5.11 -14.76
N LYS A 456 -13.53 -5.89 -15.68
CA LYS A 456 -14.99 -6.00 -15.83
C LYS A 456 -15.48 -7.28 -15.20
N GLY A 457 -16.31 -7.15 -14.16
CA GLY A 457 -16.91 -8.29 -13.47
C GLY A 457 -18.17 -8.79 -14.17
N THR A 458 -18.34 -10.11 -14.20
CA THR A 458 -19.54 -10.81 -14.66
C THR A 458 -19.93 -11.84 -13.61
N ASP A 459 -21.13 -11.70 -13.07
CA ASP A 459 -21.71 -12.66 -12.15
C ASP A 459 -22.39 -13.80 -12.93
N ASN A 460 -21.97 -15.04 -12.64
CA ASN A 460 -22.58 -16.26 -13.14
C ASN A 460 -23.14 -17.06 -11.96
N ASN A 461 -24.39 -16.77 -11.57
CA ASN A 461 -25.13 -17.45 -10.49
C ASN A 461 -24.41 -17.42 -9.11
N GLY A 462 -23.90 -16.26 -8.72
CA GLY A 462 -23.18 -16.05 -7.45
C GLY A 462 -21.67 -16.25 -7.54
N SER A 463 -21.16 -16.62 -8.73
CA SER A 463 -19.73 -16.72 -9.01
C SER A 463 -19.28 -15.52 -9.85
N LEU A 464 -18.54 -14.61 -9.24
CA LEU A 464 -17.98 -13.44 -9.92
C LEU A 464 -16.72 -13.81 -10.70
N THR A 465 -16.73 -13.56 -11.99
CA THR A 465 -15.59 -13.73 -12.92
C THR A 465 -15.19 -12.38 -13.50
N TRP A 466 -13.93 -12.21 -13.89
CA TRP A 466 -13.46 -10.92 -14.41
C TRP A 466 -12.67 -11.05 -15.71
N SER A 467 -12.68 -9.97 -16.50
CA SER A 467 -11.78 -9.76 -17.63
C SER A 467 -10.94 -8.50 -17.46
N ARG A 468 -9.74 -8.47 -18.07
CA ARG A 468 -8.87 -7.29 -18.14
C ARG A 468 -8.95 -6.63 -19.50
N GLU A 469 -8.93 -5.31 -19.50
CA GLU A 469 -8.62 -4.52 -20.68
C GLU A 469 -7.66 -3.38 -20.29
N PHE A 470 -6.61 -3.16 -21.07
CA PHE A 470 -5.79 -1.95 -20.91
C PHE A 470 -6.50 -0.75 -21.51
N ILE A 471 -6.42 0.41 -20.86
CA ILE A 471 -7.02 1.64 -21.39
C ILE A 471 -6.30 2.02 -22.68
N PRO A 472 -7.02 2.17 -23.81
CA PRO A 472 -6.38 2.43 -25.11
C PRO A 472 -5.73 3.81 -25.14
N GLY A 473 -4.71 3.99 -25.97
CA GLY A 473 -4.03 5.30 -26.12
C GLY A 473 -3.07 5.68 -24.98
N LEU A 474 -2.91 4.84 -23.95
CA LEU A 474 -1.98 5.03 -22.83
C LEU A 474 -0.78 4.08 -22.86
N ALA A 475 -0.35 3.69 -24.06
CA ALA A 475 0.77 2.76 -24.23
C ALA A 475 2.08 3.35 -23.70
N ILE A 476 2.84 2.54 -22.97
CA ILE A 476 4.15 2.92 -22.39
C ILE A 476 5.15 3.32 -23.48
N LYS A 477 5.21 2.55 -24.56
CA LYS A 477 5.96 2.87 -25.80
C LYS A 477 5.00 3.08 -26.97
N GLN A 478 5.31 4.03 -27.82
CA GLN A 478 4.65 4.25 -29.12
C GLN A 478 5.70 4.11 -30.22
N GLY A 479 5.74 2.96 -30.90
CA GLY A 479 6.91 2.59 -31.70
C GLY A 479 8.11 2.33 -30.77
N ASP A 480 9.26 2.92 -31.07
CA ASP A 480 10.47 2.81 -30.25
C ASP A 480 10.55 3.86 -29.13
N ASP A 481 9.70 4.90 -29.18
CA ASP A 481 9.72 6.00 -28.22
C ASP A 481 8.94 5.66 -26.96
N ARG A 482 9.60 5.72 -25.80
CA ARG A 482 8.95 5.63 -24.49
C ARG A 482 8.26 6.95 -24.15
N LYS A 483 6.94 6.89 -23.94
CA LYS A 483 6.09 8.04 -23.59
C LYS A 483 5.89 8.14 -22.08
N TYR A 484 5.56 7.03 -21.44
CA TYR A 484 5.26 6.98 -20.02
C TYR A 484 6.25 6.09 -19.27
N SER A 485 6.51 6.44 -18.01
CA SER A 485 7.16 5.55 -17.05
C SER A 485 6.18 4.49 -16.56
N TYR A 486 4.96 4.92 -16.23
CA TYR A 486 3.81 4.09 -15.89
C TYR A 486 2.49 4.83 -16.18
N THR A 487 1.39 4.09 -16.25
CA THR A 487 0.04 4.65 -16.24
C THR A 487 -0.85 3.89 -15.25
N THR A 488 -1.78 4.58 -14.59
CA THR A 488 -2.75 3.95 -13.68
C THR A 488 -4.09 4.66 -13.77
N ALA A 489 -5.18 3.91 -13.74
CA ALA A 489 -6.49 4.46 -13.39
C ALA A 489 -6.59 4.57 -11.87
N THR A 490 -7.18 5.66 -11.38
CA THR A 490 -7.27 5.94 -9.94
C THR A 490 -8.69 5.87 -9.43
N ASP A 491 -9.69 6.21 -10.26
CA ASP A 491 -11.09 6.20 -9.85
C ASP A 491 -12.07 5.97 -11.02
N ILE A 492 -13.29 5.53 -10.71
CA ILE A 492 -14.39 5.28 -11.66
C ILE A 492 -15.74 5.60 -11.02
N ASN A 493 -16.65 6.22 -11.78
CA ASN A 493 -18.04 6.43 -11.34
C ASN A 493 -19.05 5.48 -12.02
N ASP A 494 -20.30 5.52 -11.56
CA ASP A 494 -21.41 4.66 -12.03
C ASP A 494 -21.81 4.89 -13.48
N ASN A 495 -21.37 6.02 -14.06
CA ASN A 495 -21.50 6.28 -15.48
C ASN A 495 -20.39 5.63 -16.31
N GLY A 496 -19.41 4.95 -15.71
CA GLY A 496 -18.25 4.41 -16.42
C GLY A 496 -17.29 5.49 -16.92
N VAL A 497 -17.21 6.63 -16.23
CA VAL A 497 -16.15 7.62 -16.43
C VAL A 497 -15.00 7.27 -15.49
N VAL A 498 -13.83 7.07 -16.06
CA VAL A 498 -12.58 6.70 -15.39
C VAL A 498 -11.67 7.91 -15.40
N ILE A 499 -11.00 8.15 -14.27
CA ILE A 499 -9.88 9.09 -14.19
C ILE A 499 -8.61 8.34 -13.82
N GLY A 500 -7.47 8.90 -14.20
CA GLY A 500 -6.19 8.35 -13.85
C GLY A 500 -5.04 9.27 -14.20
N VAL A 501 -3.83 8.74 -14.05
CA VAL A 501 -2.60 9.46 -14.30
C VAL A 501 -1.63 8.66 -15.16
N GLY A 502 -0.88 9.36 -16.00
CA GLY A 502 0.27 8.86 -16.72
C GLY A 502 1.51 9.65 -16.31
N LYS A 503 2.54 8.94 -15.85
CA LYS A 503 3.82 9.56 -15.50
C LYS A 503 4.67 9.68 -16.76
N ASN A 504 5.00 10.89 -17.18
CA ASN A 504 5.78 11.08 -18.40
C ASN A 504 7.21 10.57 -18.23
N TYR A 505 7.73 9.93 -19.28
CA TYR A 505 9.13 9.51 -19.35
C TYR A 505 10.06 10.63 -19.82
N THR A 506 9.51 11.66 -20.45
CA THR A 506 10.28 12.83 -20.90
C THR A 506 10.20 13.95 -19.88
N VAL A 507 11.33 14.62 -19.69
CA VAL A 507 11.44 15.78 -18.79
C VAL A 507 10.77 17.00 -19.42
N GLU A 508 9.92 17.66 -18.66
CA GLU A 508 9.33 18.97 -18.97
C GLU A 508 9.59 19.91 -17.79
N ASP A 509 10.08 21.11 -18.05
CA ASP A 509 10.44 22.10 -17.02
C ASP A 509 11.31 21.55 -15.88
N ARG A 510 12.26 20.66 -16.24
CA ARG A 510 13.22 19.99 -15.34
C ARG A 510 12.58 19.00 -14.35
N SER A 511 11.37 18.53 -14.61
CA SER A 511 10.75 17.45 -13.85
C SER A 511 10.12 16.43 -14.80
N TYR A 512 9.85 15.23 -14.32
CA TYR A 512 9.00 14.29 -15.07
C TYR A 512 7.55 14.56 -14.67
N PRO A 513 6.74 15.22 -15.51
CA PRO A 513 5.38 15.59 -15.11
C PRO A 513 4.48 14.36 -15.03
N GLU A 514 3.42 14.50 -14.24
CA GLU A 514 2.33 13.54 -14.19
C GLU A 514 1.11 14.19 -14.85
N SER A 515 0.58 13.54 -15.89
CA SER A 515 -0.57 14.02 -16.64
C SER A 515 -1.82 13.24 -16.25
N MET A 516 -2.88 13.95 -15.90
CA MET A 516 -4.19 13.33 -15.70
C MET A 516 -4.82 12.97 -17.05
N PHE A 517 -5.64 11.92 -17.06
CA PHE A 517 -6.49 11.57 -18.20
C PHE A 517 -7.92 11.29 -17.73
N VAL A 518 -8.87 11.50 -18.64
CA VAL A 518 -10.28 11.09 -18.45
C VAL A 518 -10.67 10.12 -19.56
N TYR A 519 -11.21 8.97 -19.19
CA TYR A 519 -11.62 7.93 -20.13
C TYR A 519 -13.06 7.49 -19.89
N LYS A 520 -13.89 7.49 -20.92
CA LYS A 520 -15.22 6.89 -20.86
C LYS A 520 -15.14 5.46 -21.38
N LEU A 521 -15.71 4.51 -20.64
CA LEU A 521 -15.77 3.11 -21.09
C LEU A 521 -16.41 3.01 -22.49
N GLY A 522 -15.69 2.39 -23.42
CA GLY A 522 -16.11 2.21 -24.81
C GLY A 522 -15.50 3.22 -25.79
N ASP A 523 -14.88 4.29 -25.31
CA ASP A 523 -14.16 5.24 -26.17
C ASP A 523 -12.86 4.63 -26.71
N SER A 524 -12.39 5.16 -27.84
CA SER A 524 -11.17 4.69 -28.51
C SER A 524 -9.88 5.19 -27.87
N LYS A 525 -9.93 6.25 -27.06
CA LYS A 525 -8.82 6.80 -26.28
C LYS A 525 -9.32 7.79 -25.20
N PRO A 526 -8.54 8.07 -24.16
CA PRO A 526 -8.80 9.15 -23.21
C PRO A 526 -8.78 10.54 -23.85
N THR A 527 -9.40 11.48 -23.14
CA THR A 527 -9.26 12.94 -23.36
C THR A 527 -8.19 13.51 -22.46
#